data_AF-A0A9W9K840-F1
#
_entry.id   AF-A0A9W9K840-F1
#
_cell.length_a   1.000
_cell.length_b   1.000
_cell.length_c   1.000
_cell.angle_alpha   90.00
_cell.angle_beta   90.00
_cell.angle_gamma   90.00
#
_symmetry.space_group_name_H-M   'P 1'
#
loop_
_entity.id
_entity.type
_entity.pdbx_description
1 polymer ?
#
loop_
_entity_poly.entity_id
_entity_poly.type
_entity_poly.pdbx_seq_one_letter_code
_entity_poly.pdbx_strand_id
1 'polypeptide(L)' 'MWPITQPSLEVKQLVHRFFTLVDTKSEEIGQIIADEIFTQDGLMVTANAMFQGAAGKVKFPDILLDVVH' A
#
# COMPACT_ATOMS: atom_id res chain seq x y z
N MET A 1 10.64 -21.65 -16.49
CA MET A 1 10.50 -20.28 -17.03
C MET A 1 9.45 -19.59 -16.19
N TRP A 2 9.83 -18.56 -15.44
CA TRP A 2 8.92 -17.77 -14.61
C TRP A 2 8.43 -16.57 -15.43
N PRO A 3 7.13 -16.21 -15.39
CA PRO A 3 6.04 -16.90 -14.70
C PRO A 3 5.45 -18.07 -15.51
N ILE A 4 4.89 -19.07 -14.82
CA ILE A 4 4.32 -20.31 -15.41
C ILE A 4 3.06 -20.01 -16.24
N THR A 5 2.34 -18.94 -15.87
CA THR A 5 1.18 -18.40 -16.58
C THR A 5 1.38 -16.92 -16.84
N GLN A 6 0.94 -16.45 -18.01
CA GLN A 6 0.96 -15.02 -18.29
C GLN A 6 -0.02 -14.32 -17.33
N PRO A 7 0.40 -13.24 -16.66
CA PRO A 7 -0.51 -12.42 -15.88
C PRO A 7 -1.63 -11.86 -16.78
N SER A 8 -2.81 -11.68 -16.20
CA SER A 8 -3.92 -11.03 -16.91
C SER A 8 -3.57 -9.59 -17.30
N LEU A 9 -4.34 -9.01 -18.21
CA LEU A 9 -4.13 -7.63 -18.64
C LEU A 9 -4.28 -6.66 -17.45
N GLU A 10 -5.25 -6.92 -16.59
CA GLU A 10 -5.57 -6.12 -15.41
C GLU A 10 -4.37 -6.10 -14.43
N VAL A 11 -3.73 -7.25 -14.21
CA VAL A 11 -2.52 -7.32 -13.36
C VAL A 11 -1.38 -6.52 -13.97
N LYS A 12 -1.17 -6.60 -15.29
CA LYS A 12 -0.13 -5.82 -15.97
C LYS A 12 -0.40 -4.32 -15.87
N GLN A 13 -1.65 -3.90 -16.02
CA GLN A 13 -2.07 -2.51 -15.88
C GLN A 13 -1.88 -1.99 -14.46
N LEU A 14 -2.21 -2.79 -13.44
CA LEU A 14 -2.00 -2.44 -12.03
C LEU A 14 -0.51 -2.23 -11.72
N VAL A 15 0.35 -3.16 -12.17
CA VAL A 15 1.81 -3.05 -11.99
C VAL A 15 2.36 -1.83 -12.74
N HIS A 16 1.92 -1.59 -13.97
CA HIS A 16 2.32 -0.40 -14.75
C HIS A 16 1.92 0.90 -14.05
N ARG A 17 0.69 0.97 -13.50
CA ARG A 17 0.20 2.12 -12.74
C ARG A 17 1.07 2.38 -11.52
N PHE A 18 1.41 1.35 -10.75
CA PHE A 18 2.31 1.48 -9.60
C PHE A 18 3.64 2.15 -9.98
N PHE A 19 4.32 1.67 -11.00
CA PHE A 19 5.61 2.26 -11.42
C PHE A 19 5.45 3.67 -11.98
N THR A 20 4.39 3.93 -12.75
CA THR A 20 4.08 5.28 -13.24
C THR A 20 3.91 6.27 -12.09
N LEU A 21 3.22 5.86 -11.03
CA LEU A 21 3.02 6.67 -9.82
C LEU A 21 4.36 6.92 -9.13
N VAL A 22 5.12 5.87 -8.81
CA VAL A 22 6.44 5.99 -8.15
C VAL A 22 7.39 6.93 -8.91
N ASP A 23 7.39 6.87 -10.25
CA ASP A 23 8.25 7.69 -11.10
C ASP A 23 7.89 9.19 -11.08
N THR A 24 6.68 9.56 -10.65
CA THR A 24 6.28 10.99 -10.53
C THR A 24 7.04 11.74 -9.44
N LYS A 25 7.56 11.04 -8.43
CA LYS A 25 8.29 11.61 -7.28
C LYS A 25 7.51 12.71 -6.50
N SER A 26 6.18 12.69 -6.57
CA SER A 26 5.31 13.61 -5.80
C SER A 26 5.23 13.20 -4.33
N GLU A 27 5.10 14.17 -3.41
CA GLU A 27 4.95 13.90 -1.96
C GLU A 27 3.63 13.17 -1.65
N GLU A 28 2.59 13.39 -2.45
CA GLU A 28 1.25 12.79 -2.24
C GLU A 28 1.16 11.34 -2.72
N ILE A 29 2.21 10.83 -3.37
CA ILE A 29 2.13 9.56 -4.10
C ILE A 29 1.92 8.35 -3.19
N GLY A 30 2.43 8.40 -1.96
CA GLY A 30 2.28 7.33 -0.99
C GLY A 30 0.81 7.08 -0.62
N GLN A 31 0.01 8.14 -0.53
CA GLN A 31 -1.42 8.06 -0.27
C GLN A 31 -2.15 7.41 -1.45
N ILE A 32 -1.87 7.88 -2.67
CA ILE A 32 -2.49 7.36 -3.90
C ILE A 32 -2.17 5.87 -4.08
N ILE A 33 -0.91 5.47 -3.86
CA ILE A 33 -0.51 4.05 -3.94
C ILE A 33 -1.24 3.21 -2.89
N ALA A 34 -1.33 3.68 -1.64
CA ALA A 34 -2.02 2.93 -0.58
C ALA A 34 -3.51 2.73 -0.85
N ASP A 35 -4.16 3.71 -1.49
CA ASP A 35 -5.60 3.72 -1.70
C ASP A 35 -5.99 3.05 -3.05
N GLU A 36 -5.15 3.14 -4.09
CA GLU A 36 -5.44 2.60 -5.44
C GLU A 36 -4.78 1.24 -5.74
N ILE A 37 -3.62 0.94 -5.15
CA ILE A 37 -2.82 -0.25 -5.53
C ILE A 37 -2.95 -1.38 -4.52
N PHE A 38 -2.91 -1.04 -3.23
CA PHE A 38 -2.98 -2.04 -2.16
C PHE A 38 -4.43 -2.31 -1.75
N THR A 39 -4.72 -3.56 -1.39
CA THR A 39 -5.93 -3.86 -0.62
C THR A 39 -5.85 -3.18 0.74
N GLN A 40 -6.96 -3.05 1.45
CA GLN A 40 -7.00 -2.37 2.75
C GLN A 40 -5.97 -2.95 3.75
N ASP A 41 -5.74 -4.26 3.69
CA ASP A 41 -4.80 -5.03 4.50
C ASP A 41 -3.46 -5.31 3.79
N GLY A 42 -3.27 -4.77 2.58
CA GLY A 42 -2.10 -5.03 1.75
C GLY A 42 -0.81 -4.58 2.43
N LEU A 43 0.24 -5.39 2.29
CA LEU A 43 1.56 -5.10 2.83
C LEU A 43 2.59 -5.06 1.71
N MET A 44 3.37 -3.98 1.66
CA MET A 44 4.56 -3.88 0.84
C MET A 44 5.79 -3.88 1.73
N VAL A 45 6.64 -4.88 1.56
CA VAL A 45 7.93 -4.95 2.26
C VAL A 45 9.04 -4.69 1.27
N THR A 46 9.85 -3.70 1.57
CA THR A 46 11.10 -3.40 0.85
C THR A 46 12.28 -3.71 1.78
N ALA A 47 13.51 -3.63 1.25
CA ALA A 47 14.70 -3.81 2.07
C ALA A 47 14.79 -2.83 3.26
N ASN A 48 14.16 -1.65 3.15
CA ASN A 48 14.35 -0.55 4.10
C ASN A 48 13.05 -0.08 4.77
N ALA A 49 11.88 -0.54 4.32
CA ALA A 49 10.59 -0.03 4.78
C ALA A 49 9.45 -1.03 4.56
N MET A 50 8.41 -0.90 5.40
CA MET A 50 7.13 -1.59 5.25
C MET A 50 6.03 -0.54 5.06
N PHE A 51 5.18 -0.73 4.04
CA PHE A 51 3.98 0.07 3.80
C PHE A 51 2.74 -0.81 3.99
N GLN A 52 1.72 -0.27 4.63
CA GLN A 52 0.46 -0.96 4.87
C GLN A 52 -0.69 -0.20 4.20
N GLY A 53 -1.64 -0.96 3.66
CA GLY A 53 -2.87 -0.43 3.08
C GLY A 53 -3.71 0.35 4.08
N ALA A 54 -4.81 0.93 3.60
CA ALA A 54 -5.59 1.90 4.35
C ALA A 54 -6.14 1.43 5.71
N ALA A 55 -6.22 0.12 5.99
CA ALA A 55 -6.61 -0.39 7.31
C ALA A 55 -5.55 -0.14 8.40
N GLY A 56 -4.27 0.06 8.03
CA GLY A 56 -3.23 0.50 8.97
C GLY A 56 -3.40 1.95 9.45
N LYS A 57 -4.28 2.74 8.81
CA LYS A 57 -4.58 4.13 9.19
C LYS A 57 -5.62 4.25 10.30
N VAL A 58 -5.98 3.16 10.99
CA VAL A 58 -6.85 3.24 12.18
C VAL A 58 -6.09 4.00 13.27
N LYS A 59 -6.38 5.30 13.39
CA LYS A 59 -6.18 6.02 14.64
C LYS A 59 -7.06 5.33 15.67
N PHE A 60 -6.45 4.64 16.63
CA PHE A 60 -7.17 4.34 17.87
C PHE A 60 -7.67 5.69 18.40
N PRO A 61 -8.99 5.86 18.65
CA PRO A 61 -9.44 7.04 19.35
C PRO A 61 -8.79 7.03 20.75
N ASP A 62 -8.39 8.20 21.24
CA ASP A 62 -7.63 8.44 22.49
C ASP A 62 -8.33 7.95 23.80
N ILE A 63 -9.21 6.96 23.75
CA ILE A 63 -10.12 6.56 24.84
C ILE A 63 -9.55 5.42 25.72
N LEU A 64 -8.23 5.18 25.69
CA LEU A 64 -7.60 4.13 26.52
C LEU A 64 -6.40 4.63 27.33
N LEU A 65 -6.48 5.84 27.89
CA LEU A 65 -5.52 6.34 28.89
C LEU A 65 -6.11 6.59 30.29
N ASP A 66 -7.41 6.35 30.52
CA ASP A 66 -8.06 6.66 31.81
C ASP A 66 -8.24 5.49 32.78
N VAL A 67 -7.54 4.36 32.60
CA VAL A 67 -7.61 3.24 33.56
C VAL A 67 -6.23 2.83 34.05
N VAL A 68 -5.52 3.77 34.67
CA VAL A 68 -4.52 3.47 35.71
C VAL A 68 -4.56 4.57 36.77
N HIS A 69 -5.37 4.37 37.81
CA HIS A 69 -5.24 4.99 39.13
C HIS A 69 -5.22 3.88 40.18
#